data_AF-A0A2S6BZW9-F1
#
_entry.id   AF-A0A2S6BZW9-F1
#
_cell.length_a   1.000
_cell.length_b   1.000
_cell.length_c   1.000
_cell.angle_alpha   90.00
_cell.angle_beta   90.00
_cell.angle_gamma   90.00
#
_symmetry.space_group_name_H-M   'P 1'
#
loop_
_entity.id
_entity.type
_entity.pdbx_description
1 polymer ?
#
loop_
_entity_poly.entity_id
_entity_poly.type
_entity_poly.pdbx_seq_one_letter_code
_entity_poly.pdbx_strand_id
1 'polypeptide(L)'
;MRAKLQVLPRTGVIVRVHHTRLYHASPIVHRTNLRDGQIVPNPFAPKPTPTERPLPNIYGVVDRRATGSSDSGETGEQRRFSKEDVSDWLQKKAGRLLPLTDRTFPLEGVKDISNVAEFEALAGDGKAGAPEAMLFLARSRMKLEHLPLEEQRSAAAAAGASRILAWILQTDRRYWDTILPSDFIDLLCWHIEAEDKSHVLIEWLATFTTLADMQRGAIKAHNPLRRIKLIRWPTLMLARIIRAKIYWGEGNSATAAMECIFSLRDRGCTQAFDVLDTTAATIEVRGALLRDETPPCSPRLFDEYVKWEHGDRFTRQPQTRAAMEWYRATIAPYHPTEASPHPILQACQAEDYVEQTIRGPDRLRQNMANNLLRAAYLLRLESNDSAAQILENTSQRLHPKPWSRLRMLYHSWRDDPKLRDHHSRSVHGKSLRPY
;
A
#
# COMPACT_ATOMS: atom_id res chain seq x y z
N MET A 1 39.07 23.90 -35.82
CA MET A 1 37.62 23.98 -36.12
C MET A 1 37.10 25.33 -35.64
N ARG A 2 36.52 26.14 -36.53
CA ARG A 2 35.99 27.47 -36.20
C ARG A 2 34.52 27.37 -35.81
N ALA A 3 34.16 27.74 -34.59
CA ALA A 3 32.77 27.91 -34.17
C ALA A 3 32.21 29.17 -34.85
N LYS A 4 31.08 29.05 -35.55
CA LYS A 4 30.34 30.22 -36.05
C LYS A 4 29.36 30.68 -34.95
N LEU A 5 29.59 31.89 -34.44
CA LEU A 5 28.61 32.62 -33.65
C LEU A 5 27.53 33.14 -34.60
N GLN A 6 26.28 32.80 -34.35
CA GLN A 6 25.14 33.39 -35.03
C GLN A 6 24.40 34.26 -34.03
N VAL A 7 24.44 35.57 -34.25
CA VAL A 7 23.70 36.56 -33.44
C VAL A 7 22.35 36.78 -34.11
N LEU A 8 21.26 36.50 -33.40
CA LEU A 8 19.90 36.79 -33.88
C LEU A 8 19.56 38.27 -33.56
N PRO A 9 19.03 39.07 -34.51
CA PRO A 9 19.13 40.53 -34.41
C PRO A 9 18.18 41.23 -33.43
N ARG A 10 17.40 40.52 -32.59
CA ARG A 10 16.34 41.19 -31.79
C ARG A 10 16.13 40.74 -30.35
N THR A 11 16.95 39.86 -29.78
CA THR A 11 16.72 39.40 -28.38
C THR A 11 17.94 39.31 -27.47
N GLY A 12 19.14 39.71 -27.91
CA GLY A 12 20.32 39.71 -27.03
C GLY A 12 20.72 38.32 -26.48
N VAL A 13 20.19 37.24 -27.05
CA VAL A 13 20.50 35.86 -26.63
C VAL A 13 21.62 35.31 -27.50
N ILE A 14 22.73 34.88 -26.86
CA ILE A 14 23.82 34.16 -27.51
C ILE A 14 23.58 32.65 -27.31
N VAL A 15 23.43 31.91 -28.41
CA VAL A 15 23.29 30.44 -28.37
C VAL A 15 24.60 29.81 -28.82
N ARG A 16 25.23 29.00 -27.97
CA ARG A 16 26.34 28.11 -28.35
C ARG A 16 25.77 26.74 -28.72
N VAL A 17 25.90 26.36 -29.99
CA VAL A 17 25.50 25.05 -30.49
C VAL A 17 26.71 24.13 -30.48
N HIS A 18 26.68 23.07 -29.66
CA HIS A 18 27.61 21.94 -29.78
C HIS A 18 26.98 20.87 -30.67
N HIS A 19 27.64 20.56 -31.79
CA HIS A 19 27.24 19.44 -32.65
C HIS A 19 27.70 18.12 -32.03
N THR A 20 26.78 17.42 -31.38
CA THR A 20 26.88 15.98 -31.14
C THR A 20 25.72 15.28 -31.84
N ARG A 21 26.04 14.23 -32.59
CA ARG A 21 25.18 13.54 -33.56
C ARG A 21 23.83 13.12 -32.96
N LEU A 22 22.76 13.50 -33.66
CA LEU A 22 21.35 13.25 -33.37
C LEU A 22 20.89 11.89 -33.93
N TYR A 23 20.22 11.08 -33.10
CA TYR A 23 19.02 10.36 -33.50
C TYR A 23 17.88 10.80 -32.57
N HIS A 24 16.91 11.52 -33.15
CA HIS A 24 15.64 12.02 -32.61
C HIS A 24 15.46 12.05 -31.08
N ALA A 25 15.97 13.11 -30.45
CA ALA A 25 15.43 13.65 -29.20
C ALA A 25 14.79 15.01 -29.51
N SER A 26 13.54 15.21 -29.09
CA SER A 26 12.91 16.54 -29.06
C SER A 26 13.73 17.48 -28.16
N PRO A 27 13.82 18.78 -28.46
CA PRO A 27 14.73 19.69 -27.76
C PRO A 27 14.25 19.90 -26.31
N ILE A 28 15.07 19.44 -25.36
CA ILE A 28 14.92 19.80 -23.95
C ILE A 28 15.41 21.24 -23.82
N VAL A 29 14.47 22.19 -23.75
CA VAL A 29 14.77 23.56 -23.37
C VAL A 29 14.93 23.59 -21.85
N HIS A 30 16.16 23.49 -21.36
CA HIS A 30 16.47 23.84 -19.98
C HIS A 30 16.40 25.37 -19.83
N ARG A 31 15.29 25.88 -19.29
CA ARG A 31 15.23 27.24 -18.76
C ARG A 31 15.81 27.23 -17.34
N THR A 32 17.09 27.55 -17.20
CA THR A 32 17.66 27.96 -15.92
C THR A 32 17.33 29.43 -15.69
N ASN A 33 16.44 29.71 -14.74
CA ASN A 33 16.22 31.08 -14.29
C ASN A 33 17.40 31.48 -13.40
N LEU A 34 18.23 32.40 -13.89
CA LEU A 34 19.23 33.09 -13.09
C LEU A 34 18.58 34.36 -12.51
N ARG A 35 18.52 34.47 -11.19
CA ARG A 35 18.38 35.75 -10.47
C ARG A 35 19.71 35.95 -9.72
N ASP A 36 20.38 37.06 -9.99
CA ASP A 36 21.60 37.50 -9.32
C ASP A 36 22.74 36.46 -9.23
N GLY A 37 22.90 35.64 -10.28
CA GLY A 37 24.11 34.82 -10.46
C GLY A 37 24.25 33.59 -9.57
N GLN A 38 23.23 33.18 -8.81
CA GLN A 38 23.24 31.92 -8.06
C GLN A 38 22.28 30.88 -8.65
N ILE A 39 22.70 29.62 -8.65
CA ILE A 39 21.87 28.45 -9.00
C ILE A 39 20.98 28.14 -7.80
N VAL A 40 19.68 28.39 -7.92
CA VAL A 40 18.68 27.98 -6.92
C VAL A 40 18.15 26.59 -7.29
N PRO A 41 18.11 25.60 -6.37
CA PRO A 41 17.42 24.32 -6.61
C PRO A 41 15.92 24.58 -6.85
N ASN A 42 15.34 23.97 -7.89
CA ASN A 42 13.95 24.17 -8.29
C ASN A 42 12.96 23.70 -7.19
N PRO A 43 12.24 24.60 -6.49
CA PRO A 43 11.31 24.20 -5.44
C PRO A 43 9.87 23.95 -5.94
N PHE A 44 9.55 24.22 -7.21
CA PHE A 44 8.18 24.10 -7.73
C PHE A 44 8.19 23.73 -9.22
N ALA A 45 7.76 22.50 -9.52
CA ALA A 45 7.28 22.14 -10.86
C ALA A 45 6.27 23.20 -11.37
N PRO A 46 6.16 23.45 -12.69
CA PRO A 46 5.28 24.49 -13.21
C PRO A 46 3.83 24.24 -12.80
N LYS A 47 3.16 25.32 -12.36
CA LYS A 47 1.73 25.33 -12.03
C LYS A 47 0.93 24.70 -13.17
N PRO A 48 -0.02 23.79 -12.90
CA PRO A 48 -0.72 23.07 -13.95
C PRO A 48 -1.54 24.05 -14.78
N THR A 49 -1.19 24.16 -16.07
CA THR A 49 -2.11 24.71 -17.07
C THR A 49 -3.18 23.67 -17.33
N PRO A 50 -4.48 24.03 -17.36
CA PRO A 50 -5.55 23.08 -17.64
C PRO A 50 -5.30 22.39 -18.98
N THR A 51 -5.25 21.06 -19.01
CA THR A 51 -5.19 20.32 -20.27
C THR A 51 -6.55 20.34 -20.95
N GLU A 52 -6.59 20.77 -22.22
CA GLU A 52 -7.78 20.87 -23.11
C GLU A 52 -8.49 19.54 -23.41
N ARG A 53 -8.12 18.43 -22.75
CA ARG A 53 -8.79 17.13 -22.93
C ARG A 53 -9.44 16.70 -21.62
N PRO A 54 -10.77 16.79 -21.51
CA PRO A 54 -11.46 16.27 -20.35
C PRO A 54 -11.28 14.74 -20.31
N LEU A 55 -10.75 14.24 -19.20
CA LEU A 55 -11.04 12.88 -18.77
C LEU A 55 -12.56 12.78 -18.50
N PRO A 56 -13.17 11.58 -18.63
CA PRO A 56 -14.61 11.41 -18.47
C PRO A 56 -15.11 12.04 -17.18
N ASN A 57 -16.27 12.71 -17.25
CA ASN A 57 -16.82 13.56 -16.20
C ASN A 57 -17.14 12.77 -14.91
N ILE A 58 -16.17 12.65 -14.01
CA ILE A 58 -16.28 11.89 -12.74
C ILE A 58 -17.27 12.57 -11.77
N TYR A 59 -17.54 13.87 -11.94
CA TYR A 59 -18.52 14.58 -11.10
C TYR A 59 -19.95 14.06 -11.28
N GLY A 60 -20.27 13.42 -12.42
CA GLY A 60 -21.59 12.82 -12.65
C GLY A 60 -21.90 11.61 -11.76
N VAL A 61 -20.88 11.02 -11.11
CA VAL A 61 -21.03 9.82 -10.26
C VAL A 61 -20.92 10.15 -8.76
N VAL A 62 -20.30 11.28 -8.40
CA VAL A 62 -19.95 11.62 -7.00
C VAL A 62 -21.11 12.30 -6.24
N ASP A 63 -22.18 12.72 -6.91
CA ASP A 63 -23.12 13.71 -6.34
C ASP A 63 -24.59 13.25 -6.19
N ARG A 64 -24.81 12.04 -5.67
CA ARG A 64 -26.15 11.60 -5.22
C ARG A 64 -26.07 10.74 -3.95
N ARG A 65 -25.84 11.40 -2.80
CA ARG A 65 -26.20 11.01 -1.41
C ARG A 65 -25.13 11.53 -0.43
N ALA A 66 -25.16 12.81 -0.11
CA ALA A 66 -24.48 13.36 1.06
C ALA A 66 -25.05 14.75 1.40
N THR A 67 -26.32 14.82 1.75
CA THR A 67 -26.90 16.00 2.41
C THR A 67 -27.66 15.55 3.66
N GLY A 68 -26.89 15.06 4.64
CA GLY A 68 -27.31 15.00 6.04
C GLY A 68 -26.60 16.12 6.78
N SER A 69 -27.26 17.26 6.93
CA SER A 69 -26.83 18.34 7.83
C SER A 69 -27.05 17.85 9.27
N SER A 70 -25.98 17.77 10.04
CA SER A 70 -26.03 17.57 11.48
C SER A 70 -25.32 18.74 12.15
N ASP A 71 -26.10 19.75 12.53
CA ASP A 71 -25.71 20.72 13.55
C ASP A 71 -25.81 20.03 14.91
N SER A 72 -24.67 19.83 15.58
CA SER A 72 -24.63 19.61 17.02
C SER A 72 -23.37 20.26 17.57
N GLY A 73 -23.57 21.38 18.26
CA GLY A 73 -22.52 22.08 18.99
C GLY A 73 -22.18 21.35 20.28
N GLU A 74 -20.95 20.86 20.37
CA GLU A 74 -20.26 20.66 21.65
C GLU A 74 -18.83 21.20 21.52
N THR A 75 -18.56 22.27 22.25
CA THR A 75 -17.24 22.88 22.40
C THR A 75 -16.38 22.04 23.34
N GLY A 76 -15.92 20.89 22.88
CA GLY A 76 -14.66 20.32 23.35
C GLY A 76 -13.52 21.12 22.74
N GLU A 77 -12.55 21.57 23.53
CA GLU A 77 -11.34 22.22 23.01
C GLU A 77 -10.70 21.33 21.95
N GLN A 78 -10.94 21.65 20.68
CA GLN A 78 -10.35 20.95 19.55
C GLN A 78 -8.85 21.23 19.59
N ARG A 79 -8.08 20.27 20.12
CA ARG A 79 -6.62 20.30 20.11
C ARG A 79 -6.16 20.52 18.67
N ARG A 80 -5.71 21.74 18.36
CA ARG A 80 -5.12 22.07 17.05
C ARG A 80 -3.69 21.52 17.04
N PHE A 81 -3.45 20.51 16.21
CA PHE A 81 -2.09 20.01 15.96
C PHE A 81 -1.30 21.03 15.13
N SER A 82 -0.14 21.42 15.64
CA SER A 82 0.81 22.30 14.93
C SER A 82 1.34 21.61 13.67
N LYS A 83 2.07 22.33 12.81
CA LYS A 83 2.69 21.72 11.62
C LYS A 83 3.84 20.80 12.01
N GLU A 84 4.53 21.17 13.07
CA GLU A 84 5.62 20.45 13.70
C GLU A 84 5.09 19.10 14.24
N ASP A 85 3.95 19.10 14.92
CA ASP A 85 3.29 17.86 15.38
C ASP A 85 2.98 16.91 14.20
N VAL A 86 2.50 17.46 13.08
CA VAL A 86 2.17 16.67 11.88
C VAL A 86 3.41 16.15 11.19
N SER A 87 4.45 16.97 11.06
CA SER A 87 5.75 16.57 10.51
C SER A 87 6.34 15.43 11.35
N ASP A 88 6.36 15.58 12.67
CA ASP A 88 6.84 14.56 13.60
C ASP A 88 6.02 13.27 13.53
N TRP A 89 4.69 13.39 13.45
CA TRP A 89 3.80 12.24 13.31
C TRP A 89 4.03 11.51 11.98
N LEU A 90 4.15 12.24 10.86
CA LEU A 90 4.46 11.69 9.54
C LEU A 90 5.83 10.99 9.56
N GLN A 91 6.86 11.60 10.15
CA GLN A 91 8.20 11.00 10.27
C GLN A 91 8.18 9.74 11.14
N LYS A 92 7.48 9.76 12.28
CA LYS A 92 7.32 8.59 13.17
C LYS A 92 6.55 7.45 12.48
N LYS A 93 5.54 7.74 11.67
CA LYS A 93 4.75 6.75 10.93
C LYS A 93 5.49 6.24 9.68
N ALA A 94 6.22 7.10 8.97
CA ALA A 94 7.05 6.77 7.82
C ALA A 94 8.27 5.93 8.21
N GLY A 95 8.80 6.10 9.44
CA GLY A 95 9.94 5.37 10.01
C GLY A 95 9.76 3.85 10.22
N ARG A 96 8.76 3.20 9.61
CA ARG A 96 8.59 1.74 9.63
C ARG A 96 8.65 1.06 8.26
N LEU A 97 8.70 1.78 7.13
CA LEU A 97 8.78 1.18 5.80
C LEU A 97 9.67 2.00 4.84
N LEU A 98 10.87 1.45 4.60
CA LEU A 98 11.92 1.80 3.62
C LEU A 98 12.92 2.90 4.02
N PRO A 99 14.25 2.63 3.97
CA PRO A 99 15.26 3.67 3.96
C PRO A 99 15.37 4.27 2.54
N LEU A 100 15.85 5.52 2.46
CA LEU A 100 16.29 6.25 1.25
C LEU A 100 15.20 7.01 0.49
N THR A 101 14.90 8.22 0.94
CA THR A 101 15.35 9.46 0.28
C THR A 101 14.88 10.64 1.12
N ASP A 102 15.83 11.53 1.41
CA ASP A 102 15.73 12.87 1.98
C ASP A 102 14.35 13.55 1.81
N ARG A 103 13.42 13.30 2.74
CA ARG A 103 12.04 13.82 2.68
C ARG A 103 11.63 14.39 4.03
N THR A 104 12.29 15.46 4.44
CA THR A 104 11.54 16.53 5.10
C THR A 104 10.65 17.14 4.02
N PHE A 105 9.34 16.93 4.11
CA PHE A 105 8.39 17.75 3.37
C PHE A 105 8.34 19.08 4.12
N PRO A 106 8.92 20.19 3.61
CA PRO A 106 8.90 21.43 4.35
C PRO A 106 7.44 21.91 4.41
N LEU A 107 6.82 21.78 5.59
CA LEU A 107 5.48 22.33 5.86
C LEU A 107 5.54 23.85 6.11
N GLU A 108 6.74 24.42 6.18
CA GLU A 108 6.97 25.86 6.20
C GLU A 108 6.39 26.49 4.93
N GLY A 109 5.53 27.50 5.11
CA GLY A 109 4.82 28.17 4.01
C GLY A 109 3.59 27.45 3.45
N VAL A 110 3.34 26.17 3.79
CA VAL A 110 2.13 25.44 3.38
C VAL A 110 0.90 26.04 4.05
N LYS A 111 -0.13 26.44 3.29
CA LYS A 111 -1.33 27.04 3.89
C LYS A 111 -2.10 26.00 4.71
N ASP A 112 -2.60 26.41 5.87
CA ASP A 112 -3.50 25.60 6.66
C ASP A 112 -4.91 25.60 6.03
N ILE A 113 -5.46 24.41 5.81
CA ILE A 113 -6.77 24.22 5.20
C ILE A 113 -7.69 23.60 6.23
N SER A 114 -8.86 24.22 6.42
CA SER A 114 -9.81 23.82 7.46
C SER A 114 -10.79 22.73 6.99
N ASN A 115 -11.11 22.71 5.70
CA ASN A 115 -12.04 21.75 5.10
C ASN A 115 -11.79 21.59 3.59
N VAL A 116 -12.40 20.56 2.99
CA VAL A 116 -12.19 20.24 1.57
C VAL A 116 -12.75 21.29 0.59
N ALA A 117 -13.79 22.05 0.97
CA ALA A 117 -14.31 23.11 0.10
C ALA A 117 -13.32 24.29 0.03
N GLU A 118 -12.65 24.62 1.14
CA GLU A 118 -11.54 25.57 1.14
C GLU A 118 -10.38 25.07 0.26
N PHE A 119 -10.05 23.77 0.33
CA PHE A 119 -9.04 23.18 -0.55
C PHE A 119 -9.38 23.36 -2.02
N GLU A 120 -10.59 22.99 -2.45
CA GLU A 120 -10.98 23.11 -3.85
C GLU A 120 -10.95 24.55 -4.35
N ALA A 121 -11.46 25.51 -3.56
CA ALA A 121 -11.43 26.93 -3.93
C ALA A 121 -9.99 27.42 -4.13
N LEU A 122 -9.09 27.08 -3.22
CA LEU A 122 -7.68 27.46 -3.33
C LEU A 122 -6.97 26.71 -4.46
N ALA A 123 -7.32 25.44 -4.69
CA ALA A 123 -6.74 24.64 -5.76
C ALA A 123 -7.16 25.16 -7.14
N GLY A 124 -8.42 25.59 -7.30
CA GLY A 124 -8.93 26.25 -8.51
C GLY A 124 -8.18 27.55 -8.83
N ASP A 125 -7.78 28.29 -7.80
CA ASP A 125 -6.96 29.50 -7.92
C ASP A 125 -5.45 29.22 -8.08
N GLY A 126 -5.01 27.96 -8.05
CA GLY A 126 -3.60 27.57 -8.03
C GLY A 126 -2.83 28.02 -6.77
N LYS A 127 -3.55 28.20 -5.65
CA LYS A 127 -3.05 28.58 -4.32
C LYS A 127 -2.93 27.40 -3.35
N ALA A 128 -3.43 26.23 -3.71
CA ALA A 128 -3.25 24.98 -2.97
C ALA A 128 -2.93 23.81 -3.91
N GLY A 129 -2.18 22.83 -3.41
CA GLY A 129 -1.85 21.60 -4.11
C GLY A 129 -1.68 20.42 -3.17
N ALA A 130 -0.85 19.45 -3.55
CA ALA A 130 -0.66 18.24 -2.75
C ALA A 130 -0.06 18.47 -1.35
N PRO A 131 0.86 19.43 -1.11
CA PRO A 131 1.33 19.70 0.24
C PRO A 131 0.19 20.10 1.19
N GLU A 132 -0.70 20.99 0.76
CA GLU A 132 -1.85 21.42 1.55
C GLU A 132 -2.88 20.28 1.73
N ALA A 133 -3.17 19.51 0.68
CA ALA A 133 -4.06 18.36 0.76
C ALA A 133 -3.53 17.28 1.71
N MET A 134 -2.23 16.98 1.64
CA MET A 134 -1.58 16.03 2.52
C MET A 134 -1.60 16.50 3.98
N LEU A 135 -1.29 17.78 4.23
CA LEU A 135 -1.36 18.37 5.56
C LEU A 135 -2.77 18.29 6.14
N PHE A 136 -3.78 18.62 5.34
CA PHE A 136 -5.19 18.52 5.70
C PHE A 136 -5.58 17.08 6.10
N LEU A 137 -5.29 16.09 5.26
CA LEU A 137 -5.61 14.69 5.55
C LEU A 137 -4.79 14.11 6.72
N ALA A 138 -3.53 14.50 6.86
CA ALA A 138 -2.69 14.07 7.98
C ALA A 138 -3.25 14.59 9.31
N ARG A 139 -3.63 15.87 9.37
CA ARG A 139 -4.28 16.46 10.56
C ARG A 139 -5.61 15.83 10.88
N SER A 140 -6.42 15.56 9.85
CA SER A 140 -7.65 14.80 10.01
C SER A 140 -7.34 13.47 10.71
N ARG A 141 -6.48 12.62 10.13
CA ARG A 141 -6.13 11.32 10.73
C ARG A 141 -5.58 11.44 12.15
N MET A 142 -4.69 12.39 12.42
CA MET A 142 -4.14 12.60 13.77
C MET A 142 -5.22 12.93 14.82
N LYS A 143 -6.23 13.74 14.46
CA LYS A 143 -7.37 14.02 15.34
C LYS A 143 -8.19 12.76 15.61
N LEU A 144 -8.35 11.92 14.58
CA LEU A 144 -9.18 10.73 14.63
C LEU A 144 -8.52 9.56 15.35
N GLU A 145 -7.19 9.44 15.34
CA GLU A 145 -6.47 8.32 15.99
C GLU A 145 -6.74 8.20 17.51
N HIS A 146 -7.29 9.24 18.14
CA HIS A 146 -7.67 9.24 19.55
C HIS A 146 -9.12 8.82 19.83
N LEU A 147 -9.96 8.71 18.80
CA LEU A 147 -11.37 8.35 18.95
C LEU A 147 -11.57 6.83 18.93
N PRO A 148 -12.69 6.29 19.46
CA PRO A 148 -13.09 4.90 19.22
C PRO A 148 -13.25 4.61 17.72
N LEU A 149 -12.91 3.39 17.27
CA LEU A 149 -12.92 3.02 15.85
C LEU A 149 -14.27 3.27 15.15
N GLU A 150 -15.38 3.07 15.88
CA GLU A 150 -16.75 3.30 15.40
C GLU A 150 -16.99 4.77 15.01
N GLU A 151 -16.44 5.71 15.78
CA GLU A 151 -16.53 7.15 15.53
C GLU A 151 -15.50 7.62 14.50
N GLN A 152 -14.35 6.94 14.42
CA GLN A 152 -13.29 7.31 13.47
C GLN A 152 -13.78 7.26 12.02
N ARG A 153 -14.62 6.29 11.66
CA ARG A 153 -15.03 6.10 10.26
C ARG A 153 -15.90 7.24 9.76
N SER A 154 -16.91 7.64 10.51
CA SER A 154 -17.82 8.73 10.13
C SER A 154 -17.07 10.08 10.06
N ALA A 155 -16.18 10.33 11.03
CA ALA A 155 -15.38 11.54 11.05
C ALA A 155 -14.29 11.56 9.96
N ALA A 156 -13.71 10.40 9.61
CA ALA A 156 -12.82 10.28 8.46
C ALA A 156 -13.56 10.53 7.13
N ALA A 157 -14.79 10.03 7.01
CA ALA A 157 -15.63 10.27 5.83
C ALA A 157 -15.90 11.77 5.62
N ALA A 158 -16.09 12.52 6.70
CA ALA A 158 -16.34 13.97 6.65
C ALA A 158 -15.17 14.78 6.06
N ALA A 159 -13.96 14.21 5.97
CA ALA A 159 -12.81 14.88 5.36
C ALA A 159 -12.98 15.10 3.84
N GLY A 160 -13.82 14.31 3.16
CA GLY A 160 -14.10 14.48 1.73
C GLY A 160 -12.90 14.26 0.81
N ALA A 161 -11.98 13.36 1.17
CA ALA A 161 -10.84 12.94 0.36
C ALA A 161 -11.18 12.49 -1.08
N SER A 162 -12.39 12.03 -1.37
CA SER A 162 -12.80 11.73 -2.76
C SER A 162 -12.72 12.94 -3.68
N ARG A 163 -12.96 14.15 -3.15
CA ARG A 163 -12.85 15.42 -3.88
C ARG A 163 -11.40 15.78 -4.16
N ILE A 164 -10.50 15.48 -3.22
CA ILE A 164 -9.06 15.59 -3.41
C ILE A 164 -8.59 14.62 -4.50
N LEU A 165 -9.11 13.39 -4.53
CA LEU A 165 -8.83 12.45 -5.62
C LEU A 165 -9.31 13.00 -6.96
N ALA A 166 -10.52 13.57 -7.04
CA ALA A 166 -11.03 14.19 -8.27
C ALA A 166 -10.10 15.30 -8.78
N TRP A 167 -9.60 16.17 -7.89
CA TRP A 167 -8.59 17.18 -8.23
C TRP A 167 -7.29 16.53 -8.74
N ILE A 168 -6.75 15.51 -8.05
CA ILE A 168 -5.52 14.81 -8.49
C ILE A 168 -5.69 14.27 -9.91
N LEU A 169 -6.82 13.63 -10.20
CA LEU A 169 -7.07 13.02 -11.50
C LEU A 169 -7.18 14.04 -12.65
N GLN A 170 -7.42 15.32 -12.35
CA GLN A 170 -7.39 16.42 -13.32
C GLN A 170 -6.00 17.00 -13.56
N THR A 171 -5.03 16.74 -12.68
CA THR A 171 -3.65 17.20 -12.86
C THR A 171 -2.92 16.39 -13.92
N ASP A 172 -1.94 17.00 -14.59
CA ASP A 172 -1.12 16.29 -15.57
C ASP A 172 -0.38 15.13 -14.88
N ARG A 173 -0.67 13.92 -15.35
CA ARG A 173 -0.12 12.65 -14.88
C ARG A 173 1.40 12.65 -14.77
N ARG A 174 2.11 13.41 -15.60
CA ARG A 174 3.58 13.51 -15.56
C ARG A 174 4.10 13.99 -14.21
N TYR A 175 3.26 14.64 -13.42
CA TYR A 175 3.63 15.18 -12.12
C TYR A 175 3.18 14.32 -10.93
N TRP A 176 2.42 13.25 -11.13
CA TRP A 176 1.93 12.43 -10.01
C TRP A 176 3.07 11.86 -9.16
N ASP A 177 4.15 11.38 -9.79
CA ASP A 177 5.33 10.87 -9.07
C ASP A 177 6.09 11.95 -8.27
N THR A 178 6.01 13.21 -8.70
CA THR A 178 6.66 14.36 -8.04
C THR A 178 5.77 14.99 -6.97
N ILE A 179 4.45 14.91 -7.14
CA ILE A 179 3.46 15.60 -6.32
C ILE A 179 2.93 14.68 -5.20
N LEU A 180 2.93 13.36 -5.39
CA LEU A 180 2.16 12.43 -4.56
C LEU A 180 3.09 11.41 -3.85
N PRO A 181 3.64 11.76 -2.68
CA PRO A 181 4.43 10.81 -1.89
C PRO A 181 3.57 9.63 -1.41
N SER A 182 4.21 8.49 -1.08
CA SER A 182 3.51 7.29 -0.60
C SER A 182 2.59 7.57 0.60
N ASP A 183 3.00 8.45 1.50
CA ASP A 183 2.22 8.78 2.71
C ASP A 183 0.96 9.56 2.36
N PHE A 184 1.00 10.41 1.33
CA PHE A 184 -0.20 11.08 0.85
C PHE A 184 -1.20 10.08 0.26
N ILE A 185 -0.72 9.08 -0.49
CA ILE A 185 -1.55 8.01 -1.03
C ILE A 185 -2.18 7.18 0.11
N ASP A 186 -1.41 6.85 1.16
CA ASP A 186 -1.92 6.13 2.33
C ASP A 186 -3.05 6.91 3.03
N LEU A 187 -2.83 8.21 3.27
CA LEU A 187 -3.83 9.11 3.85
C LEU A 187 -5.07 9.23 2.97
N LEU A 188 -4.89 9.39 1.66
CA LEU A 188 -5.99 9.54 0.71
C LEU A 188 -6.86 8.28 0.67
N CYS A 189 -6.26 7.11 0.47
CA CYS A 189 -7.01 5.84 0.43
C CYS A 189 -7.70 5.52 1.75
N TRP A 190 -7.08 5.84 2.89
CA TRP A 190 -7.67 5.63 4.21
C TRP A 190 -8.97 6.43 4.38
N HIS A 191 -9.00 7.70 3.97
CA HIS A 191 -10.23 8.52 4.05
C HIS A 191 -11.26 8.14 2.97
N ILE A 192 -10.83 7.81 1.74
CA ILE A 192 -11.75 7.41 0.66
C ILE A 192 -12.52 6.13 0.99
N GLU A 193 -11.87 5.16 1.63
CA GLU A 193 -12.57 3.96 2.08
C GLU A 193 -13.57 4.27 3.20
N ALA A 194 -13.24 5.22 4.09
CA ALA A 194 -14.18 5.67 5.12
C ALA A 194 -15.43 6.34 4.51
N GLU A 195 -15.26 7.09 3.41
CA GLU A 195 -16.36 7.68 2.62
C GLU A 195 -17.23 6.68 1.84
N ASP A 196 -16.87 5.39 1.82
CA ASP A 196 -17.51 4.38 0.97
C ASP A 196 -17.42 4.70 -0.55
N LYS A 197 -16.37 5.41 -0.94
CA LYS A 197 -16.13 5.84 -2.34
C LYS A 197 -14.95 5.13 -3.00
N SER A 198 -14.45 4.06 -2.40
CA SER A 198 -13.35 3.29 -2.96
C SER A 198 -13.68 2.68 -4.32
N HIS A 199 -14.96 2.39 -4.61
CA HIS A 199 -15.40 1.92 -5.92
C HIS A 199 -14.98 2.85 -7.08
N VAL A 200 -14.95 4.17 -6.87
CA VAL A 200 -14.50 5.16 -7.86
C VAL A 200 -13.01 4.96 -8.17
N LEU A 201 -12.20 4.73 -7.14
CA LEU A 201 -10.76 4.46 -7.31
C LEU A 201 -10.54 3.12 -8.02
N ILE A 202 -11.34 2.10 -7.69
CA ILE A 202 -11.28 0.78 -8.33
C ILE A 202 -11.66 0.86 -9.82
N GLU A 203 -12.70 1.62 -10.16
CA GLU A 203 -13.10 1.88 -11.54
C GLU A 203 -12.03 2.64 -12.32
N TRP A 204 -11.42 3.65 -11.68
CA TRP A 204 -10.30 4.36 -12.27
C TRP A 204 -9.10 3.43 -12.51
N LEU A 205 -8.74 2.57 -11.54
CA LEU A 205 -7.67 1.59 -11.69
C LEU A 205 -7.94 0.61 -12.83
N ALA A 206 -9.18 0.09 -12.91
CA ALA A 206 -9.60 -0.79 -13.99
C ALA A 206 -9.47 -0.09 -15.35
N THR A 207 -10.00 1.13 -15.48
CA THR A 207 -9.91 1.94 -16.70
C THR A 207 -8.46 2.22 -17.09
N PHE A 208 -7.63 2.59 -16.11
CA PHE A 208 -6.21 2.88 -16.31
C PHE A 208 -5.47 1.70 -16.93
N THR A 209 -5.79 0.48 -16.51
CA THR A 209 -5.14 -0.75 -16.96
C THR A 209 -5.56 -1.21 -18.36
N THR A 210 -6.72 -0.73 -18.83
CA THR A 210 -7.24 -1.00 -20.19
C THR A 210 -6.81 0.03 -21.23
N LEU A 211 -6.16 1.13 -20.84
CA LEU A 211 -5.69 2.14 -21.80
C LEU A 211 -4.59 1.58 -22.70
N ALA A 212 -4.81 1.60 -24.02
CA ALA A 212 -3.89 1.04 -25.02
C ALA A 212 -2.46 1.61 -24.95
N ASP A 213 -2.31 2.88 -24.57
CA ASP A 213 -1.00 3.51 -24.39
C ASP A 213 -0.27 3.03 -23.14
N MET A 214 -1.02 2.61 -22.11
CA MET A 214 -0.48 2.01 -20.90
C MET A 214 -0.09 0.57 -21.11
N GLN A 215 -0.91 -0.19 -21.83
CA GLN A 215 -0.57 -1.55 -22.21
C GLN A 215 0.68 -1.55 -23.11
N ARG A 216 0.74 -0.68 -24.11
CA ARG A 216 1.93 -0.54 -24.97
C ARG A 216 3.15 -0.01 -24.20
N GLY A 217 2.98 0.95 -23.30
CA GLY A 217 4.07 1.50 -22.48
C GLY A 217 4.60 0.53 -21.42
N ALA A 218 3.75 -0.29 -20.81
CA ALA A 218 4.14 -1.30 -19.82
C ALA A 218 4.74 -2.55 -20.46
N ILE A 219 4.26 -2.94 -21.65
CA ILE A 219 4.71 -4.14 -22.37
C ILE A 219 5.94 -3.83 -23.26
N LYS A 220 6.04 -2.64 -23.88
CA LYS A 220 7.14 -2.27 -24.80
C LYS A 220 8.24 -1.39 -24.18
N ALA A 221 8.14 -0.99 -22.91
CA ALA A 221 9.24 -0.29 -22.26
C ALA A 221 10.41 -1.27 -22.05
N HIS A 222 11.33 -1.34 -23.01
CA HIS A 222 12.63 -2.00 -22.86
C HIS A 222 13.45 -1.45 -21.68
N ASN A 223 13.07 -0.28 -21.15
CA ASN A 223 13.64 0.31 -19.95
C ASN A 223 12.77 0.01 -18.71
N PRO A 224 13.19 -0.90 -17.82
CA PRO A 224 12.43 -1.27 -16.62
C PRO A 224 12.19 -0.08 -15.67
N LEU A 225 13.09 0.92 -15.64
CA LEU A 225 12.92 2.12 -14.81
C LEU A 225 11.79 3.02 -15.33
N ARG A 226 11.59 3.10 -16.65
CA ARG A 226 10.44 3.83 -17.22
C ARG A 226 9.13 3.10 -16.95
N ARG A 227 9.12 1.76 -17.05
CA ARG A 227 7.95 0.95 -16.70
C ARG A 227 7.55 1.18 -15.24
N ILE A 228 8.50 1.08 -14.31
CA ILE A 228 8.27 1.29 -12.86
C ILE A 228 7.64 2.66 -12.61
N LYS A 229 8.16 3.75 -13.18
CA LYS A 229 7.58 5.10 -13.02
C LYS A 229 6.14 5.20 -13.54
N LEU A 230 5.83 4.59 -14.68
CA LEU A 230 4.50 4.71 -15.29
C LEU A 230 3.38 3.99 -14.51
N ILE A 231 3.71 2.93 -13.77
CA ILE A 231 2.72 2.11 -13.03
C ILE A 231 2.80 2.29 -11.51
N ARG A 232 3.83 2.99 -11.01
CA ARG A 232 4.09 3.14 -9.57
C ARG A 232 2.87 3.66 -8.82
N TRP A 233 2.28 4.77 -9.28
CA TRP A 233 1.16 5.41 -8.58
C TRP A 233 -0.08 4.52 -8.52
N PRO A 234 -0.57 3.93 -9.63
CA PRO A 234 -1.64 2.92 -9.58
C PRO A 234 -1.31 1.70 -8.69
N THR A 235 -0.08 1.17 -8.73
CA THR A 235 0.35 0.07 -7.85
C THR A 235 0.28 0.48 -6.38
N LEU A 236 0.76 1.67 -6.03
CA LEU A 236 0.69 2.19 -4.67
C LEU A 236 -0.76 2.43 -4.24
N MET A 237 -1.59 3.04 -5.10
CA MET A 237 -3.01 3.25 -4.84
C MET A 237 -3.73 1.92 -4.55
N LEU A 238 -3.47 0.87 -5.35
CA LEU A 238 -4.01 -0.46 -5.10
C LEU A 238 -3.56 -0.99 -3.73
N ALA A 239 -2.27 -0.94 -3.40
CA ALA A 239 -1.79 -1.42 -2.11
C ALA A 239 -2.40 -0.63 -0.93
N ARG A 240 -2.53 0.70 -1.06
CA ARG A 240 -3.08 1.55 0.01
C ARG A 240 -4.59 1.42 0.17
N ILE A 241 -5.35 1.21 -0.92
CA ILE A 241 -6.79 0.94 -0.78
C ILE A 241 -7.04 -0.44 -0.17
N ILE A 242 -6.22 -1.44 -0.50
CA ILE A 242 -6.28 -2.75 0.14
C ILE A 242 -6.00 -2.65 1.65
N ARG A 243 -4.98 -1.89 2.03
CA ARG A 243 -4.69 -1.61 3.44
C ARG A 243 -5.85 -0.89 4.14
N ALA A 244 -6.47 0.09 3.48
CA ALA A 244 -7.63 0.81 4.01
C ALA A 244 -8.84 -0.12 4.18
N LYS A 245 -9.10 -1.01 3.22
CA LYS A 245 -10.16 -2.02 3.30
C LYS A 245 -9.98 -3.00 4.44
N ILE A 246 -8.74 -3.40 4.73
CA ILE A 246 -8.43 -4.18 5.91
C ILE A 246 -8.73 -3.35 7.16
N TYR A 247 -8.21 -2.12 7.25
CA TYR A 247 -8.37 -1.27 8.44
C TYR A 247 -9.84 -0.98 8.80
N TRP A 248 -10.66 -0.65 7.81
CA TRP A 248 -12.08 -0.34 8.01
C TRP A 248 -13.00 -1.57 7.93
N GLY A 249 -12.46 -2.73 7.59
CA GLY A 249 -13.17 -3.99 7.58
C GLY A 249 -13.51 -4.45 8.99
N GLU A 250 -14.56 -5.27 9.12
CA GLU A 250 -14.99 -5.81 10.40
C GLU A 250 -13.83 -6.53 11.11
N GLY A 251 -13.44 -6.04 12.28
CA GLY A 251 -12.33 -6.54 13.10
C GLY A 251 -10.97 -6.60 12.40
N ASN A 252 -10.74 -5.83 11.32
CA ASN A 252 -9.58 -5.94 10.45
C ASN A 252 -9.50 -7.23 9.60
N SER A 253 -10.64 -7.82 9.26
CA SER A 253 -10.70 -8.98 8.35
C SER A 253 -10.18 -8.63 6.95
N ALA A 254 -9.52 -9.59 6.30
CA ALA A 254 -9.01 -9.44 4.93
C ALA A 254 -10.10 -9.60 3.84
N THR A 255 -11.34 -9.91 4.22
CA THR A 255 -12.44 -10.24 3.28
C THR A 255 -12.67 -9.14 2.24
N ALA A 256 -12.97 -7.91 2.67
CA ALA A 256 -13.23 -6.79 1.75
C ALA A 256 -12.03 -6.47 0.84
N ALA A 257 -10.81 -6.65 1.35
CA ALA A 257 -9.59 -6.50 0.57
C ALA A 257 -9.47 -7.58 -0.53
N MET A 258 -9.72 -8.85 -0.21
CA MET A 258 -9.68 -9.93 -1.21
C MET A 258 -10.78 -9.75 -2.27
N GLU A 259 -12.00 -9.40 -1.86
CA GLU A 259 -13.10 -9.08 -2.79
C GLU A 259 -12.71 -7.94 -3.73
N CYS A 260 -12.03 -6.91 -3.22
CA CYS A 260 -11.51 -5.82 -4.04
C CYS A 260 -10.50 -6.32 -5.09
N ILE A 261 -9.55 -7.18 -4.71
CA ILE A 261 -8.57 -7.75 -5.65
C ILE A 261 -9.28 -8.58 -6.73
N PHE A 262 -10.22 -9.45 -6.35
CA PHE A 262 -10.93 -10.30 -7.32
C PHE A 262 -11.90 -9.51 -8.19
N SER A 263 -12.56 -8.48 -7.65
CA SER A 263 -13.42 -7.60 -8.47
C SER A 263 -12.63 -6.87 -9.55
N LEU A 264 -11.38 -6.48 -9.27
CA LEU A 264 -10.49 -5.95 -10.30
C LEU A 264 -10.24 -7.03 -11.34
N ARG A 265 -9.81 -8.23 -10.94
CA ARG A 265 -9.54 -9.37 -11.84
C ARG A 265 -10.71 -9.70 -12.77
N ASP A 266 -11.91 -9.82 -12.23
CA ASP A 266 -13.10 -10.26 -12.96
C ASP A 266 -13.58 -9.24 -13.99
N ARG A 267 -13.28 -7.94 -13.79
CA ARG A 267 -13.58 -6.86 -14.75
C ARG A 267 -12.67 -6.88 -16.00
N GLY A 268 -12.25 -8.06 -16.46
CA GLY A 268 -11.41 -8.23 -17.65
C GLY A 268 -9.96 -7.75 -17.46
N CYS A 269 -9.57 -7.46 -16.22
CA CYS A 269 -8.27 -6.92 -15.88
C CYS A 269 -7.24 -8.02 -15.60
N THR A 270 -7.37 -9.21 -16.19
CA THR A 270 -6.27 -10.21 -16.16
C THR A 270 -4.97 -9.62 -16.69
N GLN A 271 -5.05 -8.70 -17.66
CA GLN A 271 -3.95 -7.87 -18.12
C GLN A 271 -3.54 -6.77 -17.12
N ALA A 272 -4.44 -6.27 -16.25
CA ALA A 272 -4.04 -5.33 -15.20
C ALA A 272 -3.04 -5.95 -14.24
N PHE A 273 -3.15 -7.24 -13.94
CA PHE A 273 -2.15 -7.92 -13.13
C PHE A 273 -0.83 -8.16 -13.90
N ASP A 274 -0.83 -8.06 -15.24
CA ASP A 274 0.43 -8.00 -16.03
C ASP A 274 1.04 -6.59 -16.01
N VAL A 275 0.18 -5.57 -15.87
CA VAL A 275 0.54 -4.16 -15.99
C VAL A 275 0.90 -3.56 -14.62
N LEU A 276 0.11 -3.84 -13.57
CA LEU A 276 0.31 -3.41 -12.19
C LEU A 276 1.06 -4.47 -11.42
N ASP A 277 2.08 -4.03 -10.68
CA ASP A 277 2.68 -4.86 -9.65
C ASP A 277 1.72 -4.97 -8.46
N THR A 278 1.25 -6.19 -8.16
CA THR A 278 0.34 -6.46 -7.04
C THR A 278 1.04 -6.96 -5.79
N THR A 279 2.36 -7.10 -5.82
CA THR A 279 3.17 -7.61 -4.69
C THR A 279 2.91 -6.80 -3.42
N ALA A 280 2.82 -5.48 -3.51
CA ALA A 280 2.56 -4.63 -2.35
C ALA A 280 1.15 -4.87 -1.77
N ALA A 281 0.14 -5.10 -2.62
CA ALA A 281 -1.22 -5.41 -2.17
C ALA A 281 -1.32 -6.80 -1.53
N THR A 282 -0.65 -7.81 -2.10
CA THR A 282 -0.61 -9.16 -1.53
C THR A 282 0.13 -9.21 -0.20
N ILE A 283 1.19 -8.40 -0.02
CA ILE A 283 1.87 -8.25 1.28
C ILE A 283 0.90 -7.75 2.36
N GLU A 284 0.03 -6.79 2.06
CA GLU A 284 -0.95 -6.27 3.03
C GLU A 284 -2.01 -7.35 3.38
N VAL A 285 -2.55 -8.06 2.38
CA VAL A 285 -3.49 -9.17 2.61
C VAL A 285 -2.85 -10.27 3.44
N ARG A 286 -1.67 -10.74 3.05
CA ARG A 286 -0.88 -11.72 3.80
C ARG A 286 -0.66 -11.25 5.24
N GLY A 287 -0.29 -9.99 5.43
CA GLY A 287 -0.06 -9.39 6.74
C GLY A 287 -1.29 -9.37 7.63
N ALA A 288 -2.50 -9.37 7.06
CA ALA A 288 -3.75 -9.50 7.80
C ALA A 288 -4.15 -10.96 8.05
N LEU A 289 -3.94 -11.85 7.08
CA LEU A 289 -4.21 -13.29 7.20
C LEU A 289 -3.35 -13.96 8.28
N LEU A 290 -2.08 -13.56 8.39
CA LEU A 290 -1.10 -14.13 9.33
C LEU A 290 -1.18 -13.55 10.76
N ARG A 291 -2.13 -12.67 11.06
CA ARG A 291 -2.35 -12.18 12.43
C ARG A 291 -3.24 -13.14 13.19
N ASP A 292 -2.96 -13.36 14.46
CA ASP A 292 -3.74 -14.29 15.27
C ASP A 292 -5.08 -13.65 15.68
N GLU A 293 -5.05 -12.35 15.99
CA GLU A 293 -6.17 -11.57 16.48
C GLU A 293 -7.22 -11.19 15.42
N THR A 294 -6.92 -11.33 14.13
CA THR A 294 -7.86 -10.95 13.08
C THR A 294 -8.99 -11.97 12.95
N PRO A 295 -10.24 -11.53 12.72
CA PRO A 295 -11.34 -12.43 12.40
C PRO A 295 -11.01 -13.31 11.19
N PRO A 296 -11.55 -14.54 11.12
CA PRO A 296 -11.44 -15.37 9.93
C PRO A 296 -12.01 -14.61 8.73
N CYS A 297 -11.33 -14.74 7.59
CA CYS A 297 -11.86 -14.28 6.33
C CYS A 297 -12.79 -15.34 5.73
N SER A 298 -13.48 -15.01 4.63
CA SER A 298 -14.28 -15.99 3.89
C SER A 298 -13.40 -17.17 3.41
N PRO A 299 -13.74 -18.44 3.75
CA PRO A 299 -12.98 -19.62 3.31
C PRO A 299 -12.85 -19.71 1.80
N ARG A 300 -13.93 -19.42 1.07
CA ARG A 300 -13.95 -19.39 -0.40
C ARG A 300 -12.93 -18.38 -0.95
N LEU A 301 -12.88 -17.19 -0.37
CA LEU A 301 -11.94 -16.15 -0.81
C LEU A 301 -10.50 -16.49 -0.46
N PHE A 302 -10.28 -17.12 0.71
CA PHE A 302 -8.97 -17.61 1.11
C PHE A 302 -8.44 -18.61 0.08
N ASP A 303 -9.23 -19.64 -0.25
CA ASP A 303 -8.86 -20.66 -1.25
C ASP A 303 -8.61 -20.06 -2.62
N GLU A 304 -9.45 -19.13 -3.05
CA GLU A 304 -9.27 -18.42 -4.31
C GLU A 304 -8.00 -17.58 -4.31
N TYR A 305 -7.68 -16.93 -3.19
CA TYR A 305 -6.49 -16.09 -3.03
C TYR A 305 -5.22 -16.92 -3.09
N VAL A 306 -5.19 -18.06 -2.38
CA VAL A 306 -4.11 -19.03 -2.48
C VAL A 306 -3.97 -19.46 -3.94
N LYS A 307 -5.03 -19.93 -4.59
CA LYS A 307 -4.95 -20.37 -6.00
C LYS A 307 -4.44 -19.27 -6.94
N TRP A 308 -4.90 -18.03 -6.76
CA TRP A 308 -4.57 -16.90 -7.63
C TRP A 308 -3.12 -16.43 -7.50
N GLU A 309 -2.60 -16.25 -6.28
CA GLU A 309 -1.20 -15.86 -6.05
C GLU A 309 -0.22 -16.86 -6.69
N HIS A 310 -0.69 -18.07 -6.97
CA HIS A 310 0.06 -19.17 -7.53
C HIS A 310 -0.26 -19.50 -9.00
N GLY A 311 -0.93 -18.59 -9.73
CA GLY A 311 -1.16 -18.76 -11.16
C GLY A 311 0.12 -18.82 -12.01
N ASP A 312 0.00 -19.27 -13.26
CA ASP A 312 1.06 -19.68 -14.21
C ASP A 312 2.21 -18.67 -14.48
N ARG A 313 2.12 -17.43 -13.99
CA ARG A 313 3.16 -16.41 -14.21
C ARG A 313 4.42 -16.65 -13.36
N PHE A 314 4.27 -17.25 -12.19
CA PHE A 314 5.37 -17.44 -11.24
C PHE A 314 6.01 -18.84 -11.31
N THR A 315 5.42 -19.76 -12.08
CA THR A 315 5.82 -21.18 -12.15
C THR A 315 6.99 -21.47 -13.10
N ARG A 316 7.46 -20.48 -13.86
CA ARG A 316 8.50 -20.69 -14.89
C ARG A 316 9.94 -20.74 -14.35
N GLN A 317 10.19 -20.29 -13.12
CA GLN A 317 11.52 -20.31 -12.50
C GLN A 317 11.52 -21.22 -11.26
N PRO A 318 12.46 -22.19 -11.13
CA PRO A 318 12.48 -23.13 -10.01
C PRO A 318 12.55 -22.47 -8.63
N GLN A 319 13.35 -21.40 -8.49
CA GLN A 319 13.48 -20.65 -7.24
C GLN A 319 12.16 -19.97 -6.84
N THR A 320 11.45 -19.41 -7.82
CA THR A 320 10.14 -18.80 -7.61
C THR A 320 9.11 -19.85 -7.20
N ARG A 321 9.16 -21.05 -7.79
CA ARG A 321 8.28 -22.16 -7.41
C ARG A 321 8.49 -22.59 -5.94
N ALA A 322 9.74 -22.79 -5.51
CA ALA A 322 10.02 -23.16 -4.12
C ALA A 322 9.56 -22.08 -3.12
N ALA A 323 9.78 -20.81 -3.43
CA ALA A 323 9.30 -19.70 -2.60
C ALA A 323 7.76 -19.66 -2.51
N MET A 324 7.05 -20.01 -3.60
CA MET A 324 5.59 -20.10 -3.62
C MET A 324 5.05 -21.31 -2.84
N GLU A 325 5.71 -22.47 -2.93
CA GLU A 325 5.35 -23.64 -2.14
C GLU A 325 5.54 -23.36 -0.64
N TRP A 326 6.63 -22.70 -0.27
CA TRP A 326 6.86 -22.26 1.11
C TRP A 326 5.80 -21.26 1.59
N TYR A 327 5.36 -20.38 0.70
CA TYR A 327 4.29 -19.44 1.01
C TYR A 327 2.97 -20.15 1.32
N ARG A 328 2.54 -21.11 0.47
CA ARG A 328 1.34 -21.95 0.74
C ARG A 328 1.43 -22.62 2.09
N ALA A 329 2.59 -23.21 2.35
CA ALA A 329 2.87 -23.85 3.63
C ALA A 329 2.73 -22.89 4.80
N THR A 330 3.19 -21.65 4.66
CA THR A 330 3.13 -20.63 5.71
C THR A 330 1.71 -20.14 6.00
N ILE A 331 0.84 -20.03 4.98
CA ILE A 331 -0.53 -19.52 5.16
C ILE A 331 -1.52 -20.61 5.57
N ALA A 332 -1.25 -21.89 5.26
CA ALA A 332 -2.15 -23.00 5.56
C ALA A 332 -2.55 -23.11 7.06
N PRO A 333 -1.67 -22.86 8.05
CA PRO A 333 -2.04 -22.79 9.47
C PRO A 333 -3.02 -21.67 9.85
N TYR A 334 -3.33 -20.75 8.93
CA TYR A 334 -4.22 -19.61 9.13
C TYR A 334 -5.50 -19.72 8.29
N HIS A 335 -5.76 -20.87 7.66
CA HIS A 335 -7.00 -21.08 6.92
C HIS A 335 -8.20 -20.95 7.89
N PRO A 336 -9.28 -20.22 7.53
CA PRO A 336 -10.36 -19.86 8.45
C PRO A 336 -11.17 -21.04 9.01
N THR A 337 -11.26 -22.16 8.30
CA THR A 337 -11.98 -23.38 8.73
C THR A 337 -11.10 -24.63 8.76
N GLU A 338 -10.26 -24.82 7.74
CA GLU A 338 -9.38 -25.97 7.54
C GLU A 338 -7.89 -25.66 7.81
N ALA A 339 -7.57 -24.97 8.92
CA ALA A 339 -6.16 -24.70 9.25
C ALA A 339 -5.35 -26.01 9.29
N SER A 340 -4.23 -26.08 8.56
CA SER A 340 -3.44 -27.30 8.45
C SER A 340 -1.94 -27.06 8.68
N PRO A 341 -1.29 -27.83 9.56
CA PRO A 341 0.15 -27.74 9.78
C PRO A 341 0.96 -28.62 8.82
N HIS A 342 0.34 -29.54 8.09
CA HIS A 342 1.06 -30.54 7.30
C HIS A 342 1.86 -29.95 6.13
N PRO A 343 1.37 -28.94 5.39
CA PRO A 343 2.15 -28.33 4.31
C PRO A 343 3.49 -27.74 4.78
N ILE A 344 3.53 -27.10 5.95
CA ILE A 344 4.77 -26.53 6.49
C ILE A 344 5.68 -27.59 7.11
N LEU A 345 5.12 -28.65 7.70
CA LEU A 345 5.88 -29.80 8.14
C LEU A 345 6.62 -30.46 6.97
N GLN A 346 5.92 -30.73 5.87
CA GLN A 346 6.51 -31.31 4.67
C GLN A 346 7.60 -30.40 4.08
N ALA A 347 7.34 -29.09 4.01
CA ALA A 347 8.32 -28.14 3.50
C ALA A 347 9.57 -28.03 4.39
N CYS A 348 9.42 -28.15 5.72
CA CYS A 348 10.54 -28.20 6.65
C CYS A 348 11.40 -29.45 6.50
N GLN A 349 10.78 -30.59 6.21
CA GLN A 349 11.48 -31.87 6.04
C GLN A 349 12.31 -31.93 4.74
N ALA A 350 12.06 -31.04 3.79
CA ALA A 350 12.84 -30.94 2.56
C ALA A 350 14.22 -30.23 2.73
N GLU A 351 14.59 -29.81 3.95
CA GLU A 351 15.85 -29.20 4.44
C GLU A 351 16.39 -27.94 3.70
N ASP A 352 16.42 -27.92 2.38
CA ASP A 352 17.10 -26.92 1.54
C ASP A 352 16.63 -25.47 1.79
N TYR A 353 15.33 -25.27 2.03
CA TYR A 353 14.78 -23.92 2.23
C TYR A 353 15.01 -23.38 3.65
N VAL A 354 15.00 -24.26 4.65
CA VAL A 354 15.24 -23.89 6.06
C VAL A 354 16.67 -23.38 6.23
N GLU A 355 17.64 -24.09 5.66
CA GLU A 355 19.05 -23.71 5.72
C GLU A 355 19.35 -22.38 5.00
N GLN A 356 18.69 -22.13 3.86
CA GLN A 356 18.75 -20.82 3.21
C GLN A 356 18.18 -19.72 4.11
N THR A 357 17.08 -19.99 4.80
CA THR A 357 16.42 -18.99 5.65
C THR A 357 17.21 -18.69 6.92
N ILE A 358 17.93 -19.65 7.49
CA ILE A 358 18.84 -19.43 8.64
C ILE A 358 19.89 -18.34 8.33
N ARG A 359 20.31 -18.22 7.07
CA ARG A 359 21.26 -17.18 6.61
C ARG A 359 20.59 -15.86 6.25
N GLY A 360 19.26 -15.79 6.31
CA GLY A 360 18.46 -14.64 5.92
C GLY A 360 18.38 -13.54 6.98
N PRO A 361 17.74 -12.41 6.64
CA PRO A 361 17.56 -11.28 7.55
C PRO A 361 16.81 -11.67 8.83
N ASP A 362 17.15 -11.02 9.94
CA ASP A 362 16.60 -11.32 11.27
C ASP A 362 15.07 -11.37 11.32
N ARG A 363 14.41 -10.36 10.72
CA ARG A 363 12.94 -10.29 10.63
C ARG A 363 12.33 -11.47 9.88
N LEU A 364 12.97 -11.96 8.82
CA LEU A 364 12.50 -13.11 8.06
C LEU A 364 12.58 -14.38 8.91
N ARG A 365 13.72 -14.60 9.57
CA ARG A 365 13.93 -15.72 10.49
C ARG A 365 12.91 -15.71 11.64
N GLN A 366 12.71 -14.55 12.26
CA GLN A 366 11.75 -14.38 13.35
C GLN A 366 10.31 -14.72 12.90
N ASN A 367 9.88 -14.22 11.73
CA ASN A 367 8.56 -14.50 11.19
C ASN A 367 8.37 -15.98 10.86
N MET A 368 9.37 -16.61 10.24
CA MET A 368 9.33 -18.04 9.93
C MET A 368 9.25 -18.88 11.20
N ALA A 369 10.10 -18.60 12.19
CA ALA A 369 10.09 -19.27 13.48
C ALA A 369 8.71 -19.16 14.19
N ASN A 370 8.04 -17.99 14.14
CA ASN A 370 6.67 -17.85 14.64
C ASN A 370 5.68 -18.78 13.92
N ASN A 371 5.72 -18.84 12.59
CA ASN A 371 4.80 -19.68 11.80
C ASN A 371 5.01 -21.18 12.05
N LEU A 372 6.25 -21.61 12.28
CA LEU A 372 6.56 -22.98 12.67
C LEU A 372 5.98 -23.34 14.03
N LEU A 373 6.03 -22.42 15.01
CA LEU A 373 5.42 -22.65 16.32
C LEU A 373 3.90 -22.74 16.22
N ARG A 374 3.26 -21.95 15.35
CA ARG A 374 1.82 -22.04 15.12
C ARG A 374 1.43 -23.40 14.54
N ALA A 375 2.20 -23.90 13.58
CA ALA A 375 1.97 -25.22 13.03
C ALA A 375 2.28 -26.35 14.04
N ALA A 376 3.29 -26.19 14.90
CA ALA A 376 3.54 -27.11 16.00
C ALA A 376 2.36 -27.16 16.97
N TYR A 377 1.77 -26.01 17.29
CA TYR A 377 0.58 -25.91 18.12
C TYR A 377 -0.60 -26.70 17.52
N LEU A 378 -0.87 -26.55 16.22
CA LEU A 378 -1.90 -27.34 15.53
C LEU A 378 -1.61 -28.85 15.58
N LEU A 379 -0.36 -29.27 15.36
CA LEU A 379 0.04 -30.69 15.48
C LEU A 379 -0.19 -31.23 16.90
N ARG A 380 0.00 -30.41 17.94
CA ARG A 380 -0.35 -30.81 19.31
C ARG A 380 -1.85 -30.96 19.52
N LEU A 381 -2.68 -30.10 18.92
CA LEU A 381 -4.13 -30.27 18.94
C LEU A 381 -4.56 -31.57 18.23
N GLU A 382 -3.81 -31.98 17.21
CA GLU A 382 -3.97 -33.25 16.48
C GLU A 382 -3.33 -34.46 17.20
N SER A 383 -2.75 -34.28 18.40
CA SER A 383 -2.03 -35.32 19.17
C SER A 383 -0.80 -35.91 18.45
N ASN A 384 -0.15 -35.14 17.58
CA ASN A 384 1.07 -35.51 16.87
C ASN A 384 2.31 -34.83 17.49
N ASP A 385 2.66 -35.25 18.71
CA ASP A 385 3.74 -34.63 19.48
C ASP A 385 5.13 -34.74 18.83
N SER A 386 5.40 -35.84 18.12
CA SER A 386 6.68 -36.06 17.46
C SER A 386 6.91 -35.06 16.32
N ALA A 387 5.89 -34.83 15.48
CA ALA A 387 5.96 -33.84 14.42
C ALA A 387 5.98 -32.40 14.97
N ALA A 388 5.23 -32.13 16.03
CA ALA A 388 5.26 -30.82 16.70
C ALA A 388 6.68 -30.50 17.20
N GLN A 389 7.36 -31.47 17.82
CA GLN A 389 8.73 -31.29 18.32
C GLN A 389 9.74 -30.96 17.21
N ILE A 390 9.57 -31.54 16.01
CA ILE A 390 10.43 -31.22 14.85
C ILE A 390 10.31 -29.74 14.48
N LEU A 391 9.09 -29.21 14.42
CA LEU A 391 8.85 -27.81 14.09
C LEU A 391 9.34 -26.85 15.18
N GLU A 392 9.14 -27.21 16.44
CA GLU A 392 9.63 -26.48 17.62
C GLU A 392 11.16 -26.35 17.61
N ASN A 393 11.87 -27.48 17.43
CA ASN A 393 13.33 -27.51 17.33
C ASN A 393 13.83 -26.66 16.16
N THR A 394 13.14 -26.74 15.01
CA THR A 394 13.49 -25.94 13.82
C THR A 394 13.26 -24.45 14.06
N SER A 395 12.17 -24.07 14.73
CA SER A 395 11.89 -22.69 15.12
C SER A 395 13.00 -22.13 16.02
N GLN A 396 13.42 -22.90 17.04
CA GLN A 396 14.48 -22.51 17.95
C GLN A 396 15.83 -22.31 17.22
N ARG A 397 16.15 -23.19 16.26
CA ARG A 397 17.34 -23.04 15.39
C ARG A 397 17.30 -21.77 14.54
N LEU A 398 16.12 -21.40 14.02
CA LEU A 398 15.95 -20.21 13.18
C LEU A 398 16.09 -18.91 13.98
N HIS A 399 15.41 -18.82 15.12
CA HIS A 399 15.38 -17.59 15.91
C HIS A 399 14.96 -17.82 17.38
N PRO A 400 15.70 -17.29 18.39
CA PRO A 400 15.42 -17.55 19.80
C PRO A 400 14.17 -16.83 20.36
N LYS A 401 13.81 -15.66 19.81
CA LYS A 401 12.72 -14.81 20.33
C LYS A 401 11.30 -15.42 20.27
N PRO A 402 10.86 -16.06 19.17
CA PRO A 402 9.60 -16.80 19.17
C PRO A 402 9.58 -17.89 20.25
N TRP A 403 10.67 -18.65 20.35
CA TRP A 403 10.82 -19.73 21.31
C TRP A 403 10.71 -19.25 22.77
N SER A 404 11.38 -18.15 23.13
CA SER A 404 11.28 -17.60 24.49
C SER A 404 9.87 -17.10 24.84
N ARG A 405 8.98 -16.95 23.85
CA ARG A 405 7.58 -16.55 24.00
C ARG A 405 6.60 -17.71 23.78
N LEU A 406 7.07 -18.95 23.65
CA LEU A 406 6.25 -20.11 23.29
C LEU A 406 4.97 -20.22 24.12
N ARG A 407 5.11 -20.17 25.46
CA ARG A 407 3.96 -20.23 26.38
C ARG A 407 2.94 -19.11 26.14
N MET A 408 3.42 -17.89 25.90
CA MET A 408 2.54 -16.75 25.61
C MET A 408 1.82 -16.93 24.28
N LEU A 409 2.52 -17.41 23.24
CA LEU A 409 1.94 -17.67 21.92
C LEU A 409 0.88 -18.78 21.99
N TYR A 410 1.16 -19.88 22.69
CA TYR A 410 0.20 -20.98 22.86
C TYR A 410 -1.03 -20.52 23.63
N HIS A 411 -0.84 -19.65 24.63
CA HIS A 411 -1.95 -19.05 25.34
C HIS A 411 -2.78 -18.15 24.43
N SER A 412 -2.17 -17.26 23.64
CA SER A 412 -2.92 -16.41 22.70
C SER A 412 -3.63 -17.19 21.62
N TRP A 413 -3.04 -18.30 21.12
CA TRP A 413 -3.67 -19.11 20.08
C TRP A 413 -4.88 -19.89 20.56
N ARG A 414 -5.02 -20.14 21.87
CA ARG A 414 -6.22 -20.77 22.44
C ARG A 414 -7.49 -19.96 22.13
N ASP A 415 -7.35 -18.63 22.10
CA ASP A 415 -8.45 -17.70 21.85
C ASP A 415 -8.51 -17.24 20.38
N ASP A 416 -7.64 -17.77 19.52
CA ASP A 416 -7.62 -17.44 18.10
C ASP A 416 -8.94 -17.87 17.43
N PRO A 417 -9.68 -16.94 16.82
CA PRO A 417 -10.97 -17.24 16.19
C PRO A 417 -10.85 -18.21 15.01
N LYS A 418 -9.69 -18.28 14.33
CA LYS A 418 -9.42 -19.20 13.21
C LYS A 418 -9.18 -20.64 13.65
N LEU A 419 -8.91 -20.87 14.93
CA LEU A 419 -8.61 -22.20 15.49
C LEU A 419 -9.77 -22.78 16.33
N ARG A 420 -10.91 -22.08 16.42
CA ARG A 420 -12.08 -22.50 17.23
C ARG A 420 -12.53 -23.93 16.92
N ASP A 421 -12.65 -24.26 15.63
CA ASP A 421 -13.06 -25.59 15.19
C ASP A 421 -12.05 -26.66 15.63
N HIS A 422 -10.75 -26.37 15.49
CA HIS A 422 -9.69 -27.27 15.94
C HIS A 422 -9.72 -27.49 17.45
N HIS A 423 -9.90 -26.45 18.25
CA HIS A 423 -10.03 -26.59 19.70
C HIS A 423 -11.25 -27.44 20.08
N SER A 424 -12.38 -27.25 19.39
CA SER A 424 -13.61 -28.00 19.66
C SER A 424 -13.48 -29.50 19.37
N ARG A 425 -12.69 -29.86 18.34
CA ARG A 425 -12.44 -31.24 17.92
C ARG A 425 -11.30 -31.90 18.70
N SER A 426 -10.38 -31.11 19.26
CA SER A 426 -9.25 -31.65 20.00
C SER A 426 -9.72 -32.33 21.29
N VAL A 427 -9.27 -33.56 21.52
CA VAL A 427 -9.50 -34.31 22.77
C VAL A 427 -8.94 -33.53 23.98
N HIS A 428 -7.99 -32.63 23.72
CA HIS A 428 -7.26 -31.83 24.71
C HIS A 428 -7.75 -30.37 24.82
N GLY A 429 -8.89 -30.00 24.23
CA GLY A 429 -9.43 -28.63 24.28
C GLY A 429 -9.68 -28.09 25.72
N LYS A 430 -9.61 -28.97 26.73
CA LYS A 430 -9.66 -28.62 28.16
C LYS A 430 -8.32 -28.69 28.89
N SER A 431 -7.28 -29.28 28.29
CA SER A 431 -5.98 -29.50 28.93
C SER A 431 -4.87 -29.68 27.88
N LEU A 432 -4.51 -28.62 27.16
CA LEU A 432 -3.11 -28.47 26.76
C LEU A 432 -2.33 -28.38 28.08
N ARG A 433 -1.69 -29.49 28.46
CA ARG A 433 -0.99 -29.59 29.75
C ARG A 433 -0.04 -28.40 29.89
N PRO A 434 0.04 -27.78 31.07
CA PRO A 434 0.99 -26.71 31.30
C PRO A 434 2.40 -27.30 31.14
N TYR A 435 3.08 -26.91 30.07
CA TYR A 435 4.53 -27.07 29.95
C TYR A 435 5.21 -25.92 30.66
#